data_AF-A0A661Q0Y6-F1
#
_entry.id   AF-A0A661Q0Y6-F1
#
_cell.length_a   1.000
_cell.length_b   1.000
_cell.length_c   1.000
_cell.angle_alpha   90.00
_cell.angle_beta   90.00
_cell.angle_gamma   90.00
#
_symmetry.space_group_name_H-M   'P 1'
#
loop_
_entity.id
_entity.type
_entity.pdbx_description
1 polymer ?
#
loop_
_entity_poly.entity_id
_entity_poly.type
_entity_poly.pdbx_seq_one_letter_code
_entity_poly.pdbx_strand_id
1 'polypeptide(L)'
;MDMMMAMIYLCCLLLFLLLTFRLIAYLFRWFEISNRPDYQPPPVEVSPHFSGVLAADKLREALLESGSTLVMVSLLLAAWLRRQWRRVRGWPRTLAPDGQTELIVLVPGYLMNEGCMWVLRWRLRRDGFKVVVFEPGGKMLPIDEQADLLGEFIQRTAGSSSRSLTLVGHSMGGLVCRWYAGSGHCDPQRLKRLITIGTPHRGTMLWSLGIGPAARDMRPGSPFLARLSSCRNLQNTCQCFSIASDFDELIIPNEHAVFPGAEHHTVHLVGHFRLVLSARVYALVYQCLKKS
;
A
#
# COMPACT_ATOMS: atom_id res chain seq x y z
N MET A 1 21.84 34.48 1.19
CA MET A 1 21.72 33.39 0.19
C MET A 1 20.49 33.68 -0.63
N ASP A 2 20.63 33.89 -1.93
CA ASP A 2 19.50 34.28 -2.79
C ASP A 2 18.47 33.14 -2.89
N MET A 3 17.19 33.46 -3.08
CA MET A 3 16.06 32.51 -3.05
C MET A 3 16.26 31.35 -4.04
N MET A 4 16.83 31.65 -5.21
CA MET A 4 17.19 30.66 -6.22
C MET A 4 18.21 29.64 -5.68
N MET A 5 19.25 30.11 -4.98
CA MET A 5 20.26 29.22 -4.39
C MET A 5 19.64 28.34 -3.29
N ALA A 6 18.76 28.89 -2.46
CA ALA A 6 18.06 28.12 -1.44
C ALA A 6 17.19 27.01 -2.04
N MET A 7 16.49 27.30 -3.14
CA MET A 7 15.70 26.29 -3.86
C MET A 7 16.58 25.20 -4.48
N ILE A 8 17.71 25.56 -5.08
CA ILE A 8 18.68 24.59 -5.62
C ILE A 8 19.19 23.67 -4.51
N TYR A 9 19.60 24.21 -3.36
CA TYR A 9 20.06 23.40 -2.23
C TYR A 9 18.98 22.45 -1.72
N LEU A 10 17.73 22.91 -1.60
CA LEU A 10 16.63 22.05 -1.17
C LEU A 10 16.36 20.92 -2.17
N CYS A 11 16.36 21.21 -3.47
CA CYS A 11 16.21 20.21 -4.52
C CYS A 11 17.35 19.18 -4.48
N CYS A 12 18.60 19.63 -4.34
CA CYS A 12 19.77 18.76 -4.23
C CYS A 12 19.69 17.87 -2.98
N LEU A 13 19.30 18.44 -1.83
CA LEU A 13 19.14 17.68 -0.59
C LEU A 13 18.03 16.63 -0.72
N LEU A 14 16.89 16.98 -1.29
CA LEU A 14 15.80 16.01 -1.54
C LEU A 14 16.24 14.88 -2.46
N LEU A 15 16.93 15.21 -3.56
CA LEU A 15 17.48 14.21 -4.46
C LEU A 15 18.50 13.30 -3.75
N PHE A 16 19.40 13.87 -2.97
CA PHE A 16 20.38 13.12 -2.18
C PHE A 16 19.71 12.17 -1.20
N LEU A 17 18.72 12.63 -0.44
CA LEU A 17 17.98 11.80 0.52
C LEU A 17 17.21 10.67 -0.18
N LEU A 18 16.62 10.94 -1.35
CA LEU A 18 15.92 9.92 -2.14
C LEU A 18 16.86 8.84 -2.67
N LEU A 19 18.01 9.25 -3.23
CA LEU A 19 19.03 8.32 -3.70
C LEU A 19 19.61 7.50 -2.54
N THR A 20 19.85 8.15 -1.39
CA THR A 20 20.35 7.48 -0.18
C THR A 20 19.33 6.46 0.35
N PHE A 21 18.05 6.84 0.47
CA PHE A 21 16.98 5.93 0.87
C PHE A 21 16.92 4.71 -0.05
N ARG A 22 16.98 4.93 -1.37
CA ARG A 22 17.00 3.84 -2.35
C ARG A 22 18.20 2.96 -2.19
N LEU A 23 19.40 3.53 -2.11
CA LEU A 23 20.63 2.78 -1.92
C LEU A 23 20.54 1.90 -0.68
N ILE A 24 20.06 2.44 0.45
CA ILE A 24 19.87 1.68 1.69
C ILE A 24 18.87 0.53 1.48
N ALA A 25 17.70 0.80 0.90
CA ALA A 25 16.70 -0.23 0.63
C ALA A 25 17.24 -1.34 -0.29
N TYR A 26 17.99 -0.99 -1.32
CA TYR A 26 18.66 -1.96 -2.21
C TYR A 26 19.75 -2.76 -1.50
N LEU A 27 20.58 -2.11 -0.67
CA LEU A 27 21.62 -2.80 0.09
C LEU A 27 21.02 -3.80 1.08
N PHE A 28 19.97 -3.42 1.79
CA PHE A 28 19.23 -4.34 2.66
C PHE A 28 18.58 -5.47 1.88
N ARG A 29 17.93 -5.17 0.75
CA ARG A 29 17.36 -6.19 -0.14
C ARG A 29 18.43 -7.18 -0.60
N TRP A 30 19.57 -6.66 -1.05
CA TRP A 30 20.69 -7.48 -1.51
C TRP A 30 21.25 -8.33 -0.37
N PHE A 31 21.43 -7.76 0.82
CA PHE A 31 21.89 -8.47 2.01
C PHE A 31 20.92 -9.59 2.41
N GLU A 32 19.63 -9.30 2.53
CA GLU A 32 18.60 -10.28 2.91
C GLU A 32 18.48 -11.40 1.87
N ILE A 33 18.46 -11.07 0.58
CA ILE A 33 18.38 -12.06 -0.51
C ILE A 33 19.64 -12.93 -0.56
N SER A 34 20.83 -12.33 -0.44
CA SER A 34 22.10 -13.06 -0.57
C SER A 34 22.36 -14.01 0.61
N ASN A 35 21.75 -13.75 1.77
CA ASN A 35 21.87 -14.60 2.95
C ASN A 35 20.73 -15.64 3.08
N ARG A 36 19.83 -15.74 2.10
CA ARG A 36 18.75 -16.74 2.09
C ARG A 36 19.18 -18.01 1.35
N PRO A 37 19.31 -19.16 2.04
CA PRO A 37 19.68 -20.42 1.39
C PRO A 37 18.55 -20.98 0.50
N ASP A 38 17.31 -20.56 0.74
CA ASP A 38 16.10 -20.98 0.01
C ASP A 38 15.74 -20.05 -1.15
N TYR A 39 16.48 -18.95 -1.36
CA TYR A 39 16.18 -18.00 -2.41
C TYR A 39 16.51 -18.60 -3.78
N GLN A 40 15.49 -18.75 -4.61
CA GLN A 40 15.67 -19.03 -6.04
C GLN A 40 15.49 -17.72 -6.81
N PRO A 41 16.53 -17.23 -7.52
CA PRO A 41 16.36 -16.08 -8.38
C PRO A 41 15.29 -16.41 -9.43
N PRO A 42 14.42 -15.44 -9.78
CA PRO A 42 13.50 -15.65 -10.90
C PRO A 42 14.30 -16.00 -12.16
N PRO A 43 13.76 -16.84 -13.06
CA PRO A 43 14.45 -17.19 -14.29
C PRO A 43 14.79 -15.91 -15.05
N VAL A 44 16.09 -15.60 -15.09
CA VAL A 44 16.58 -14.46 -15.85
C VAL A 44 16.68 -14.93 -17.29
N GLU A 45 15.92 -14.32 -18.21
CA GLU A 45 16.26 -14.37 -19.63
C GLU A 45 17.59 -13.62 -19.79
N VAL A 46 18.70 -14.34 -19.59
CA VAL A 46 20.04 -13.83 -19.87
C VAL A 46 20.18 -13.82 -21.38
N SER A 47 19.71 -12.76 -22.03
CA SER A 47 20.17 -12.47 -23.39
C SER A 47 21.68 -12.17 -23.29
N PRO A 48 22.56 -12.95 -23.93
CA PRO A 48 24.02 -12.83 -23.82
C PRO A 48 24.60 -11.53 -24.40
N HIS A 49 23.72 -10.64 -24.90
CA HIS A 49 24.07 -9.33 -25.40
C HIS A 49 23.46 -8.27 -24.48
N PHE A 50 24.32 -7.38 -23.96
CA PHE A 50 23.92 -6.06 -23.48
C PHE A 50 23.36 -5.28 -24.69
N SER A 51 22.13 -5.58 -25.10
CA SER A 51 21.46 -4.80 -26.12
C SER A 51 21.12 -3.44 -25.50
N GLY A 52 21.34 -2.34 -26.23
CA GLY A 52 21.00 -0.99 -25.75
C GLY A 52 19.54 -0.84 -25.32
N VAL A 53 18.65 -1.70 -25.81
CA VAL A 53 17.23 -1.78 -25.45
C VAL A 53 17.04 -2.25 -24.00
N LEU A 54 17.77 -3.30 -23.57
CA LEU A 54 17.75 -3.78 -22.18
C LEU A 54 18.33 -2.77 -21.18
N ALA A 55 19.28 -1.94 -21.61
CA ALA A 55 19.77 -0.81 -20.81
C ALA A 55 18.73 0.32 -20.72
N ALA A 56 18.01 0.60 -21.81
CA ALA A 56 16.97 1.63 -21.87
C ALA A 56 15.75 1.28 -21.01
N ASP A 57 15.29 0.02 -21.02
CA ASP A 57 14.16 -0.42 -20.19
C ASP A 57 14.50 -0.37 -18.70
N LYS A 58 15.70 -0.82 -18.31
CA LYS A 58 16.18 -0.71 -16.93
C LYS A 58 16.30 0.75 -16.48
N LEU A 59 16.82 1.62 -17.33
CA LEU A 59 16.89 3.06 -17.08
C LEU A 59 15.48 3.67 -16.93
N ARG A 60 14.55 3.30 -17.82
CA ARG A 60 13.15 3.74 -17.78
C ARG A 60 12.49 3.33 -16.47
N GLU A 61 12.62 2.07 -16.05
CA GLU A 61 12.05 1.63 -14.77
C GLU A 61 12.73 2.36 -13.60
N ALA A 62 14.05 2.54 -13.59
CA ALA A 62 14.74 3.32 -12.55
C ALA A 62 14.26 4.78 -12.46
N LEU A 63 14.01 5.44 -13.60
CA LEU A 63 13.45 6.79 -13.69
C LEU A 63 12.00 6.82 -13.20
N LEU A 64 11.17 5.87 -13.63
CA LEU A 64 9.77 5.77 -13.20
C LEU A 64 9.67 5.52 -11.70
N GLU A 65 10.55 4.71 -11.15
CA GLU A 65 10.62 4.48 -9.72
C GLU A 65 10.99 5.77 -8.99
N SER A 66 12.06 6.46 -9.43
CA SER A 66 12.53 7.69 -8.77
C SER A 66 11.47 8.80 -8.85
N GLY A 67 10.84 8.95 -10.00
CA GLY A 67 9.71 9.86 -10.20
C GLY A 67 8.51 9.49 -9.33
N SER A 68 8.22 8.20 -9.16
CA SER A 68 7.13 7.72 -8.29
C SER A 68 7.37 8.06 -6.83
N THR A 69 8.60 7.93 -6.34
CA THR A 69 8.95 8.34 -4.96
C THR A 69 8.81 9.86 -4.79
N LEU A 70 9.23 10.67 -5.76
CA LEU A 70 9.03 12.12 -5.75
C LEU A 70 7.54 12.47 -5.68
N VAL A 71 6.72 11.88 -6.55
CA VAL A 71 5.25 12.06 -6.54
C VAL A 71 4.66 11.67 -5.19
N MET A 72 5.11 10.56 -4.61
CA MET A 72 4.64 10.08 -3.31
C MET A 72 4.92 11.11 -2.20
N VAL A 73 6.15 11.62 -2.13
CA VAL A 73 6.55 12.65 -1.14
C VAL A 73 5.77 13.95 -1.36
N SER A 74 5.58 14.37 -2.62
CA SER A 74 4.78 15.55 -2.95
C SER A 74 3.32 15.40 -2.53
N LEU A 75 2.70 14.24 -2.76
CA LEU A 75 1.32 13.95 -2.35
C LEU A 75 1.18 13.92 -0.83
N LEU A 76 2.16 13.34 -0.13
CA LEU A 76 2.23 13.31 1.33
C LEU A 76 2.28 14.74 1.89
N LEU A 77 3.17 15.58 1.38
CA LEU A 77 3.31 16.98 1.79
C LEU A 77 2.06 17.80 1.46
N ALA A 78 1.50 17.65 0.26
CA ALA A 78 0.31 18.36 -0.16
C ALA A 78 -0.90 18.00 0.72
N ALA A 79 -1.08 16.73 1.08
CA ALA A 79 -2.12 16.31 2.00
C ALA A 79 -1.90 16.83 3.43
N TRP A 80 -0.65 16.86 3.91
CA TRP A 80 -0.32 17.46 5.19
C TRP A 80 -0.65 18.95 5.23
N LEU A 81 -0.22 19.73 4.22
CA LEU A 81 -0.53 21.16 4.08
C LEU A 81 -2.04 21.39 4.02
N ARG A 82 -2.75 20.59 3.21
CA ARG A 82 -4.22 20.65 3.11
C ARG A 82 -4.88 20.36 4.46
N ARG A 83 -4.37 19.42 5.24
CA ARG A 83 -4.89 19.12 6.58
C ARG A 83 -4.67 20.30 7.53
N GLN A 84 -3.49 20.93 7.54
CA GLN A 84 -3.26 22.13 8.35
C GLN A 84 -4.24 23.24 7.96
N TRP A 85 -4.45 23.43 6.65
CA TRP A 85 -5.38 24.44 6.17
C TRP A 85 -6.84 24.14 6.56
N ARG A 86 -7.27 22.88 6.46
CA ARG A 86 -8.62 22.44 6.87
C ARG A 86 -8.89 22.64 8.36
N ARG A 87 -7.87 22.43 9.21
CA ARG A 87 -7.99 22.69 10.66
C ARG A 87 -8.30 24.15 10.96
N VAL A 88 -7.76 25.06 10.17
CA VAL A 88 -7.95 26.51 10.36
C VAL A 88 -9.28 27.01 9.81
N ARG A 89 -9.78 26.45 8.69
CA ARG A 89 -10.95 27.02 7.99
C ARG A 89 -12.28 26.29 8.18
N GLY A 90 -12.26 25.07 8.75
CA GLY A 90 -13.45 24.20 8.81
C GLY A 90 -13.86 23.73 7.39
N TRP A 91 -14.22 22.45 7.24
CA TRP A 91 -14.63 21.93 5.93
C TRP A 91 -15.84 21.01 6.06
N PRO A 92 -16.86 21.15 5.19
CA PRO A 92 -18.06 20.33 5.26
C PRO A 92 -17.75 18.85 4.95
N ARG A 93 -18.31 17.95 5.75
CA ARG A 93 -18.25 16.50 5.52
C ARG A 93 -19.07 16.17 4.28
N THR A 94 -18.43 15.62 3.25
CA THR A 94 -19.14 15.10 2.09
C THR A 94 -19.73 13.73 2.44
N LEU A 95 -21.01 13.71 2.78
CA LEU A 95 -21.78 12.47 2.79
C LEU A 95 -21.90 11.95 1.36
N ALA A 96 -21.84 10.64 1.23
CA ALA A 96 -21.71 10.02 -0.06
C ALA A 96 -23.12 9.80 -0.65
N PRO A 97 -23.44 10.28 -1.88
CA PRO A 97 -24.80 10.28 -2.43
C PRO A 97 -25.48 8.91 -2.40
N ASP A 98 -26.80 8.93 -2.31
CA ASP A 98 -27.64 7.74 -2.25
C ASP A 98 -27.72 7.02 -3.61
N GLY A 99 -27.87 5.69 -3.60
CA GLY A 99 -28.15 4.90 -4.82
C GLY A 99 -27.03 4.00 -5.39
N GLN A 100 -25.79 4.04 -4.88
CA GLN A 100 -24.76 3.02 -5.22
C GLN A 100 -24.65 1.93 -4.14
N THR A 101 -24.54 0.67 -4.57
CA THR A 101 -24.62 -0.53 -3.70
C THR A 101 -23.29 -0.98 -3.09
N GLU A 102 -22.15 -0.51 -3.59
CA GLU A 102 -20.81 -0.92 -3.14
C GLU A 102 -19.95 0.29 -2.73
N LEU A 103 -19.38 0.27 -1.53
CA LEU A 103 -18.42 1.25 -1.03
C LEU A 103 -17.00 0.66 -1.04
N ILE A 104 -16.06 1.34 -1.68
CA ILE A 104 -14.63 0.99 -1.63
C ILE A 104 -13.92 1.88 -0.61
N VAL A 105 -13.23 1.25 0.34
CA VAL A 105 -12.40 1.92 1.34
C VAL A 105 -10.94 1.64 1.01
N LEU A 106 -10.19 2.68 0.68
CA LEU A 106 -8.74 2.62 0.52
C LEU A 106 -8.05 2.84 1.88
N VAL A 107 -7.06 2.01 2.19
CA VAL A 107 -6.26 2.12 3.41
C VAL A 107 -4.77 2.22 3.06
N PRO A 108 -4.12 3.38 3.28
CA PRO A 108 -2.71 3.60 3.01
C PRO A 108 -1.80 2.83 3.98
N GLY A 109 -0.53 2.75 3.61
CA GLY A 109 0.51 2.07 4.37
C GLY A 109 1.12 2.86 5.54
N TYR A 110 2.15 2.26 6.12
CA TYR A 110 2.96 2.84 7.18
C TYR A 110 3.61 4.15 6.72
N LEU A 111 3.55 5.20 7.57
CA LEU A 111 4.01 6.58 7.28
C LEU A 111 3.31 7.30 6.11
N MET A 112 2.28 6.70 5.51
CA MET A 112 1.51 7.31 4.43
C MET A 112 0.26 8.02 4.99
N ASN A 113 -0.35 8.89 4.18
CA ASN A 113 -1.59 9.58 4.51
C ASN A 113 -2.59 9.49 3.35
N GLU A 114 -3.77 10.11 3.48
CA GLU A 114 -4.81 10.03 2.44
C GLU A 114 -4.34 10.50 1.04
N GLY A 115 -3.35 11.39 0.98
CA GLY A 115 -2.80 11.94 -0.27
C GLY A 115 -2.09 10.89 -1.10
N CYS A 116 -1.41 9.94 -0.46
CA CYS A 116 -0.67 8.88 -1.12
C CYS A 116 -1.58 7.94 -1.95
N MET A 117 -2.86 7.84 -1.58
CA MET A 117 -3.86 7.05 -2.30
C MET A 117 -4.57 7.83 -3.42
N TRP A 118 -4.19 9.10 -3.65
CA TRP A 118 -4.94 10.00 -4.53
C TRP A 118 -5.04 9.50 -5.97
N VAL A 119 -3.96 8.99 -6.56
CA VAL A 119 -3.97 8.49 -7.95
C VAL A 119 -4.92 7.31 -8.10
N LEU A 120 -4.81 6.30 -7.22
CA LEU A 120 -5.69 5.14 -7.22
C LEU A 120 -7.16 5.56 -7.00
N ARG A 121 -7.41 6.43 -6.03
CA ARG A 121 -8.75 6.98 -5.76
C ARG A 121 -9.32 7.71 -6.97
N TRP A 122 -8.51 8.54 -7.63
CA TRP A 122 -8.92 9.32 -8.79
C TRP A 122 -9.33 8.40 -9.94
N ARG A 123 -8.50 7.39 -10.28
CA ARG A 123 -8.82 6.43 -11.34
C ARG A 123 -10.09 5.64 -11.03
N LEU A 124 -10.23 5.13 -9.81
CA LEU A 124 -11.44 4.41 -9.41
C LEU A 124 -12.70 5.29 -9.50
N ARG A 125 -12.62 6.55 -9.05
CA ARG A 125 -13.76 7.48 -9.14
C ARG A 125 -14.11 7.84 -10.58
N ARG A 126 -13.10 8.06 -11.42
CA ARG A 126 -13.28 8.29 -12.86
C ARG A 126 -14.04 7.13 -13.51
N ASP A 127 -13.78 5.92 -13.06
CA ASP A 127 -14.41 4.70 -13.55
C ASP A 127 -15.72 4.35 -12.81
N GLY A 128 -16.30 5.32 -12.09
CA GLY A 128 -17.66 5.26 -11.53
C GLY A 128 -17.79 4.69 -10.12
N PHE A 129 -16.67 4.30 -9.49
CA PHE A 129 -16.69 3.69 -8.16
C PHE A 129 -16.83 4.72 -7.02
N LYS A 130 -17.61 4.36 -5.99
CA LYS A 130 -17.69 5.12 -4.73
C LYS A 130 -16.51 4.79 -3.83
N VAL A 131 -15.56 5.73 -3.77
CA VAL A 131 -14.30 5.56 -3.04
C VAL A 131 -14.12 6.57 -1.92
N VAL A 132 -13.82 6.06 -0.73
CA VAL A 132 -13.35 6.81 0.44
C VAL A 132 -11.97 6.33 0.86
N VAL A 133 -11.24 7.14 1.61
CA VAL A 133 -9.92 6.80 2.13
C VAL A 133 -9.98 6.88 3.64
N PHE A 134 -9.64 5.80 4.31
CA PHE A 134 -9.42 5.78 5.75
C PHE A 134 -7.94 6.02 6.00
N GLU A 135 -7.60 6.98 6.87
CA GLU A 135 -6.22 7.18 7.29
C GLU A 135 -6.01 6.50 8.66
N PRO A 136 -5.12 5.50 8.76
CA PRO A 136 -4.89 4.80 10.01
C PRO A 136 -4.26 5.72 11.07
N GLY A 137 -4.37 5.33 12.35
CA GLY A 137 -3.87 6.11 13.51
C GLY A 137 -2.35 6.35 13.56
N GLY A 138 -1.61 5.89 12.56
CA GLY A 138 -0.20 6.16 12.37
C GLY A 138 0.72 5.19 13.11
N LYS A 139 2.03 5.41 12.96
CA LYS A 139 3.09 4.50 13.38
C LYS A 139 3.12 4.11 14.87
N MET A 140 2.57 4.96 15.73
CA MET A 140 2.59 4.75 17.18
C MET A 140 1.43 3.89 17.68
N LEU A 141 0.44 3.62 16.83
CA LEU A 141 -0.72 2.81 17.17
C LEU A 141 -0.53 1.38 16.66
N PRO A 142 -0.76 0.32 17.45
CA PRO A 142 -0.79 -1.06 16.97
C PRO A 142 -1.75 -1.27 15.80
N ILE A 143 -1.48 -2.28 14.96
CA ILE A 143 -2.26 -2.49 13.72
C ILE A 143 -3.71 -2.95 14.01
N ASP A 144 -3.92 -3.72 15.07
CA ASP A 144 -5.25 -4.14 15.52
C ASP A 144 -6.09 -2.95 16.01
N GLU A 145 -5.51 -2.04 16.79
CA GLU A 145 -6.19 -0.79 17.20
C GLU A 145 -6.49 0.13 16.00
N GLN A 146 -5.61 0.18 14.99
CA GLN A 146 -5.89 0.89 13.74
C GLN A 146 -7.10 0.30 12.99
N ALA A 147 -7.32 -1.01 13.10
CA ALA A 147 -8.45 -1.69 12.47
C ALA A 147 -9.77 -1.46 13.23
N ASP A 148 -9.72 -1.19 14.54
CA ASP A 148 -10.90 -0.75 15.30
C ASP A 148 -11.36 0.63 14.82
N LEU A 149 -10.41 1.55 14.63
CA LEU A 149 -10.68 2.87 14.04
C LEU A 149 -11.23 2.76 12.61
N LEU A 150 -10.80 1.77 11.83
CA LEU A 150 -11.37 1.49 10.51
C LEU A 150 -12.85 1.07 10.63
N GLY A 151 -13.18 0.24 11.62
CA GLY A 151 -14.55 -0.16 11.91
C GLY A 151 -15.45 1.04 12.24
N GLU A 152 -15.01 1.92 13.14
CA GLU A 152 -15.72 3.16 13.44
C GLU A 152 -15.90 4.05 12.21
N PHE A 153 -14.85 4.17 11.39
CA PHE A 153 -14.88 4.96 10.16
C PHE A 153 -15.93 4.41 9.18
N ILE A 154 -15.97 3.09 8.98
CA ILE A 154 -16.93 2.42 8.10
C ILE A 154 -18.35 2.64 8.62
N GLN A 155 -18.60 2.48 9.93
CA GLN A 155 -19.92 2.71 10.53
C GLN A 155 -20.40 4.15 10.29
N ARG A 156 -19.52 5.14 10.50
CA ARG A 156 -19.84 6.57 10.26
C ARG A 156 -20.06 6.91 8.78
N THR A 157 -19.38 6.22 7.87
CA THR A 157 -19.35 6.58 6.44
C THR A 157 -20.38 5.82 5.61
N ALA A 158 -20.61 4.54 5.93
CA ALA A 158 -21.56 3.68 5.22
C ALA A 158 -22.99 3.81 5.76
N GLY A 159 -23.17 4.28 7.00
CA GLY A 159 -24.46 4.32 7.69
C GLY A 159 -24.98 2.92 8.06
N SER A 160 -26.25 2.86 8.47
CA SER A 160 -26.95 1.65 8.92
C SER A 160 -27.49 0.74 7.79
N SER A 161 -27.26 1.04 6.51
CA SER A 161 -27.89 0.31 5.40
C SER A 161 -26.90 -0.52 4.57
N SER A 162 -27.22 -1.82 4.44
CA SER A 162 -27.19 -2.75 3.27
C SER A 162 -26.14 -2.63 2.15
N ARG A 163 -25.14 -1.75 2.26
CA ARG A 163 -24.12 -1.55 1.23
C ARG A 163 -23.02 -2.58 1.39
N SER A 164 -22.72 -3.24 0.27
CA SER A 164 -21.55 -4.08 0.13
C SER A 164 -20.27 -3.23 0.27
N LEU A 165 -19.22 -3.85 0.78
CA LEU A 165 -17.97 -3.23 1.16
C LEU A 165 -16.83 -3.94 0.43
N THR A 166 -15.97 -3.16 -0.19
CA THR A 166 -14.66 -3.62 -0.66
C THR A 166 -13.55 -2.87 0.05
N LEU A 167 -12.62 -3.62 0.61
CA LEU A 167 -11.43 -3.09 1.28
C LEU A 167 -10.23 -3.19 0.33
N VAL A 168 -9.52 -2.08 0.14
CA VAL A 168 -8.27 -2.06 -0.64
C VAL A 168 -7.16 -1.50 0.23
N GLY A 169 -6.27 -2.36 0.71
CA GLY A 169 -5.17 -1.97 1.58
C GLY A 169 -3.83 -1.99 0.86
N HIS A 170 -3.06 -0.91 0.96
CA HIS A 170 -1.66 -0.88 0.51
C HIS A 170 -0.72 -1.09 1.69
N SER A 171 0.31 -1.91 1.52
CA SER A 171 1.33 -2.14 2.54
C SER A 171 0.71 -2.54 3.89
N MET A 172 1.13 -1.93 5.00
CA MET A 172 0.52 -2.07 6.34
C MET A 172 -1.01 -1.92 6.33
N GLY A 173 -1.58 -1.07 5.47
CA GLY A 173 -3.02 -0.87 5.36
C GLY A 173 -3.78 -2.14 4.97
N GLY A 174 -3.15 -3.07 4.25
CA GLY A 174 -3.73 -4.39 3.98
C GLY A 174 -3.76 -5.30 5.22
N LEU A 175 -2.85 -5.13 6.18
CA LEU A 175 -2.92 -5.82 7.46
C LEU A 175 -4.05 -5.27 8.32
N VAL A 176 -4.24 -3.95 8.33
CA VAL A 176 -5.40 -3.29 8.96
C VAL A 176 -6.71 -3.84 8.38
N CYS A 177 -6.83 -3.90 7.05
CA CYS A 177 -8.00 -4.45 6.37
C CYS A 177 -8.22 -5.93 6.71
N ARG A 178 -7.16 -6.75 6.70
CA ARG A 178 -7.24 -8.17 7.05
C ARG A 178 -7.68 -8.37 8.49
N TRP A 179 -7.14 -7.60 9.43
CA TRP A 179 -7.55 -7.69 10.83
C TRP A 179 -9.01 -7.34 10.98
N TYR A 180 -9.46 -6.18 10.48
CA TYR A 180 -10.86 -5.77 10.52
C TYR A 180 -11.80 -6.82 9.90
N ALA A 181 -11.41 -7.38 8.75
CA ALA A 181 -12.16 -8.43 8.08
C ALA A 181 -12.15 -9.76 8.86
N GLY A 182 -11.10 -10.07 9.63
CA GLY A 182 -10.88 -11.38 10.24
C GLY A 182 -11.23 -11.49 11.73
N SER A 183 -11.22 -10.37 12.46
CA SER A 183 -11.36 -10.33 13.93
C SER A 183 -12.79 -10.41 14.45
N GLY A 184 -13.79 -10.41 13.56
CA GLY A 184 -15.21 -10.35 13.92
C GLY A 184 -15.82 -8.94 13.95
N HIS A 185 -15.02 -7.89 13.70
CA HIS A 185 -15.51 -6.50 13.61
C HIS A 185 -16.26 -6.18 12.32
N CYS A 186 -16.10 -7.00 11.29
CA CYS A 186 -16.77 -6.85 10.00
C CYS A 186 -17.92 -7.84 9.88
N ASP A 187 -19.10 -7.34 9.50
CA ASP A 187 -20.22 -8.19 9.06
C ASP A 187 -19.81 -8.92 7.76
N PRO A 188 -19.65 -10.25 7.79
CA PRO A 188 -19.20 -11.02 6.64
C PRO A 188 -20.15 -10.93 5.44
N GLN A 189 -21.45 -10.67 5.64
CA GLN A 189 -22.40 -10.52 4.53
C GLN A 189 -22.20 -9.22 3.75
N ARG A 190 -21.56 -8.22 4.38
CA ARG A 190 -21.27 -6.93 3.74
C ARG A 190 -19.94 -6.94 3.03
N LEU A 191 -18.96 -7.72 3.48
CA LEU A 191 -17.63 -7.74 2.89
C LEU A 191 -17.65 -8.54 1.58
N LYS A 192 -17.59 -7.83 0.45
CA LYS A 192 -17.57 -8.46 -0.87
C LYS A 192 -16.17 -8.87 -1.27
N ARG A 193 -15.20 -7.97 -1.08
CA ARG A 193 -13.80 -8.19 -1.49
C ARG A 193 -12.80 -7.58 -0.53
N LEU A 194 -11.65 -8.24 -0.46
CA LEU A 194 -10.44 -7.75 0.15
C LEU A 194 -9.31 -7.80 -0.88
N ILE A 195 -8.79 -6.62 -1.26
CA ILE A 195 -7.68 -6.48 -2.20
C ILE A 195 -6.49 -5.91 -1.42
N THR A 196 -5.37 -6.62 -1.41
CA THR A 196 -4.13 -6.14 -0.80
C THR A 196 -3.08 -5.85 -1.85
N ILE A 197 -2.30 -4.78 -1.65
CA ILE A 197 -1.30 -4.30 -2.61
C ILE A 197 0.02 -4.14 -1.87
N GLY A 198 1.01 -5.00 -2.16
CA GLY A 198 2.32 -4.99 -1.50
C GLY A 198 2.24 -5.12 0.02
N THR A 199 1.28 -5.90 0.53
CA THR A 199 1.03 -6.00 1.98
C THR A 199 1.90 -7.08 2.62
N PRO A 200 2.67 -6.81 3.69
CA PRO A 200 3.53 -7.79 4.34
C PRO A 200 2.74 -8.81 5.18
N HIS A 201 2.02 -9.73 4.52
CA HIS A 201 1.17 -10.74 5.15
C HIS A 201 1.91 -11.67 6.11
N ARG A 202 3.21 -11.87 5.89
CA ARG A 202 4.12 -12.62 6.76
C ARG A 202 5.20 -11.73 7.39
N GLY A 203 5.00 -10.42 7.37
CA GLY A 203 5.94 -9.42 7.86
C GLY A 203 7.00 -9.03 6.83
N THR A 204 7.88 -8.10 7.20
CA THR A 204 9.02 -7.66 6.38
C THR A 204 10.26 -7.55 7.25
N MET A 205 11.43 -7.92 6.74
CA MET A 205 12.71 -7.82 7.44
C MET A 205 13.08 -6.36 7.77
N LEU A 206 12.56 -5.40 7.01
CA LEU A 206 12.77 -3.97 7.24
C LEU A 206 11.99 -3.41 8.44
N TRP A 207 11.22 -4.25 9.16
CA TRP A 207 10.51 -3.86 10.38
C TRP A 207 11.42 -3.18 11.41
N SER A 208 12.70 -3.59 11.48
CA SER A 208 13.70 -3.11 12.44
C SER A 208 14.12 -1.66 12.21
N LEU A 209 13.95 -1.15 10.98
CA LEU A 209 14.17 0.26 10.62
C LEU A 209 12.91 1.11 10.88
N GLY A 210 11.79 0.47 11.16
CA GLY A 210 10.52 1.13 11.44
C GLY A 210 10.41 1.61 12.89
N ILE A 211 9.60 2.64 13.09
CA ILE A 211 9.34 3.29 14.37
C ILE A 211 7.97 2.87 14.92
N GLY A 212 7.92 2.58 16.22
CA GLY A 212 6.66 2.40 16.96
C GLY A 212 6.06 0.98 16.87
N PRO A 213 4.94 0.74 17.58
CA PRO A 213 4.30 -0.58 17.66
C PRO A 213 3.90 -1.15 16.29
N ALA A 214 3.38 -0.31 15.38
CA ALA A 214 2.98 -0.77 14.05
C ALA A 214 4.12 -1.43 13.27
N ALA A 215 5.35 -0.92 13.41
CA ALA A 215 6.52 -1.53 12.79
C ALA A 215 6.85 -2.89 13.43
N ARG A 216 6.76 -3.01 14.75
CA ARG A 216 6.99 -4.27 15.48
C ARG A 216 5.94 -5.32 15.14
N ASP A 217 4.69 -4.91 14.90
CA ASP A 217 3.63 -5.80 14.44
C ASP A 217 3.95 -6.40 13.06
N MET A 218 4.69 -5.67 12.21
CA MET A 218 5.15 -6.15 10.90
C MET A 218 6.42 -7.01 10.95
N ARG A 219 6.97 -7.29 12.13
CA ARG A 219 8.09 -8.23 12.29
C ARG A 219 7.63 -9.64 11.91
N PRO A 220 8.36 -10.38 11.04
CA PRO A 220 8.07 -11.78 10.80
C PRO A 220 8.01 -12.58 12.11
N GLY A 221 6.93 -13.35 12.30
CA GLY A 221 6.68 -14.10 13.54
C GLY A 221 6.23 -13.25 14.73
N SER A 222 5.83 -11.99 14.53
CA SER A 222 5.26 -11.17 15.60
C SER A 222 3.99 -11.81 16.19
N PRO A 223 3.66 -11.55 17.48
CA PRO A 223 2.39 -11.97 18.06
C PRO A 223 1.17 -11.46 17.28
N PHE A 224 1.25 -10.25 16.71
CA PHE A 224 0.20 -9.72 15.85
C PHE A 224 -0.03 -10.60 14.61
N LEU A 225 1.02 -10.92 13.85
CA LEU A 225 0.88 -11.73 12.62
C LEU A 225 0.45 -13.16 12.93
N ALA A 226 0.90 -13.73 14.05
CA ALA A 226 0.42 -15.01 14.53
C ALA A 226 -1.10 -14.98 14.78
N ARG A 227 -1.60 -14.00 15.54
CA ARG A 227 -3.05 -13.81 15.75
C ARG A 227 -3.80 -13.58 14.45
N LEU A 228 -3.27 -12.76 13.55
CA LEU A 228 -3.88 -12.47 12.24
C LEU A 228 -4.00 -13.73 11.36
N SER A 229 -3.03 -14.64 11.44
CA SER A 229 -3.08 -15.92 10.72
C SER A 229 -4.13 -16.88 11.27
N SER A 230 -4.45 -16.77 12.56
CA SER A 230 -5.48 -17.55 13.25
C SER A 230 -6.88 -16.97 13.14
N CYS A 231 -7.05 -15.78 12.56
CA CYS A 231 -8.37 -15.21 12.28
C CYS A 231 -9.17 -16.09 11.31
N ARG A 232 -10.49 -15.86 11.22
CA ARG A 232 -11.37 -16.62 10.31
C ARG A 232 -10.80 -16.66 8.89
N ASN A 233 -11.00 -17.80 8.24
CA ASN A 233 -10.66 -17.98 6.84
C ASN A 233 -11.49 -17.01 5.97
N LEU A 234 -10.83 -15.96 5.47
CA LEU A 234 -11.48 -14.88 4.72
C LEU A 234 -11.96 -15.33 3.34
N GLN A 235 -11.37 -16.39 2.77
CA GLN A 235 -11.77 -16.94 1.48
C GLN A 235 -13.18 -17.52 1.50
N ASN A 236 -13.64 -17.98 2.67
CA ASN A 236 -15.03 -18.43 2.86
C ASN A 236 -16.01 -17.27 3.08
N THR A 237 -15.49 -16.04 3.26
CA THR A 237 -16.27 -14.85 3.59
C THR A 237 -16.39 -13.90 2.41
N CYS A 238 -15.30 -13.67 1.69
CA CYS A 238 -15.22 -12.69 0.61
C CYS A 238 -14.15 -13.07 -0.42
N GLN A 239 -14.21 -12.45 -1.60
CA GLN A 239 -13.16 -12.65 -2.60
C GLN A 239 -11.87 -11.95 -2.15
N CYS A 240 -10.82 -12.73 -1.95
CA CYS A 240 -9.53 -12.22 -1.50
C CYS A 240 -8.55 -12.17 -2.67
N PHE A 241 -7.91 -11.02 -2.86
CA PHE A 241 -6.89 -10.78 -3.88
C PHE A 241 -5.63 -10.19 -3.24
N SER A 242 -4.46 -10.62 -3.71
CA SER A 242 -3.18 -10.04 -3.33
C SER A 242 -2.37 -9.68 -4.57
N ILE A 243 -1.94 -8.43 -4.65
CA ILE A 243 -1.08 -7.91 -5.70
C ILE A 243 0.29 -7.65 -5.09
N ALA A 244 1.28 -8.51 -5.37
CA ALA A 244 2.66 -8.32 -4.94
C ALA A 244 3.55 -7.82 -6.07
N SER A 245 4.73 -7.33 -5.73
CA SER A 245 5.79 -7.04 -6.68
C SER A 245 7.01 -7.91 -6.38
N ASP A 246 7.67 -8.37 -7.44
CA ASP A 246 8.97 -9.07 -7.39
C ASP A 246 10.17 -8.13 -7.18
N PHE A 247 9.88 -6.83 -7.14
CA PHE A 247 10.84 -5.74 -7.02
C PHE A 247 10.57 -4.86 -5.80
N ASP A 248 9.65 -5.27 -4.92
CA ASP A 248 9.30 -4.50 -3.73
C ASP A 248 10.54 -4.34 -2.83
N GLU A 249 11.01 -3.10 -2.70
CA GLU A 249 12.20 -2.77 -1.91
C GLU A 249 11.91 -2.62 -0.42
N LEU A 250 10.64 -2.69 0.01
CA LEU A 250 10.23 -2.55 1.40
C LEU A 250 9.63 -3.81 2.01
N ILE A 251 9.01 -4.68 1.21
CA ILE A 251 8.49 -5.97 1.66
C ILE A 251 9.47 -7.06 1.24
N ILE A 252 10.40 -7.36 2.13
CA ILE A 252 11.44 -8.35 1.90
C ILE A 252 11.30 -9.44 2.97
N PRO A 253 11.24 -10.72 2.57
CA PRO A 253 11.19 -11.20 1.19
C PRO A 253 9.85 -10.92 0.47
N ASN A 254 9.89 -10.82 -0.86
CA ASN A 254 8.73 -10.39 -1.66
C ASN A 254 7.56 -11.39 -1.59
N GLU A 255 7.86 -12.68 -1.41
CA GLU A 255 6.85 -13.74 -1.18
C GLU A 255 5.99 -13.48 0.07
N HIS A 256 6.45 -12.67 1.03
CA HIS A 256 5.64 -12.28 2.18
C HIS A 256 4.48 -11.37 1.80
N ALA A 257 4.47 -10.82 0.58
CA ALA A 257 3.34 -10.07 0.03
C ALA A 257 2.24 -10.93 -0.58
N VAL A 258 2.44 -12.25 -0.67
CA VAL A 258 1.42 -13.21 -1.11
C VAL A 258 0.48 -13.49 0.06
N PHE A 259 -0.83 -13.30 -0.12
CA PHE A 259 -1.83 -13.68 0.89
C PHE A 259 -2.22 -15.15 0.71
N PRO A 260 -1.90 -16.07 1.65
CA PRO A 260 -2.25 -17.48 1.48
C PRO A 260 -3.75 -17.69 1.27
N GLY A 261 -4.09 -18.44 0.22
CA GLY A 261 -5.47 -18.75 -0.19
C GLY A 261 -6.17 -17.66 -1.01
N ALA A 262 -5.60 -16.46 -1.12
CA ALA A 262 -6.13 -15.43 -2.01
C ALA A 262 -5.72 -15.68 -3.46
N GLU A 263 -6.48 -15.14 -4.41
CA GLU A 263 -6.01 -15.01 -5.78
C GLU A 263 -4.82 -14.06 -5.81
N HIS A 264 -3.72 -14.50 -6.43
CA HIS A 264 -2.46 -13.80 -6.38
C HIS A 264 -2.04 -13.29 -7.76
N HIS A 265 -1.61 -12.03 -7.81
CA HIS A 265 -0.98 -11.42 -8.98
C HIS A 265 0.39 -10.86 -8.60
N THR A 266 1.41 -11.21 -9.36
CA THR A 266 2.73 -10.59 -9.25
C THR A 266 2.92 -9.58 -10.37
N VAL A 267 3.33 -8.35 -10.03
CA VAL A 267 3.75 -7.35 -11.02
C VAL A 267 5.27 -7.27 -11.08
N HIS A 268 5.79 -7.31 -12.30
CA HIS A 268 7.23 -7.22 -12.54
C HIS A 268 7.75 -5.78 -12.49
N LEU A 269 8.85 -5.56 -11.78
CA LEU A 269 9.64 -4.30 -11.77
C LEU A 269 8.84 -3.06 -11.34
N VAL A 270 8.02 -3.19 -10.29
CA VAL A 270 7.28 -2.08 -9.70
C VAL A 270 7.64 -1.92 -8.23
N GLY A 271 8.31 -0.84 -7.86
CA GLY A 271 8.68 -0.57 -6.47
C GLY A 271 7.49 -0.30 -5.57
N HIS A 272 7.71 -0.38 -4.26
CA HIS A 272 6.66 -0.39 -3.23
C HIS A 272 5.70 0.81 -3.32
N PHE A 273 6.25 2.01 -3.50
CA PHE A 273 5.46 3.24 -3.59
C PHE A 273 4.77 3.40 -4.94
N ARG A 274 5.38 2.90 -6.01
CA ARG A 274 4.81 2.96 -7.35
C ARG A 274 3.59 2.05 -7.49
N LEU A 275 3.44 1.02 -6.66
CA LEU A 275 2.28 0.13 -6.70
C LEU A 275 0.94 0.88 -6.74
N VAL A 276 0.74 1.91 -5.92
CA VAL A 276 -0.52 2.70 -5.89
C VAL A 276 -0.60 3.80 -6.95
N LEU A 277 0.48 4.05 -7.69
CA LEU A 277 0.55 5.02 -8.79
C LEU A 277 0.47 4.33 -10.17
N SER A 278 0.88 3.07 -10.25
CA SER A 278 1.04 2.29 -11.46
C SER A 278 -0.29 2.03 -12.17
N ALA A 279 -0.34 2.30 -13.48
CA ALA A 279 -1.48 1.96 -14.31
C ALA A 279 -1.68 0.44 -14.44
N ARG A 280 -0.58 -0.34 -14.42
CA ARG A 280 -0.61 -1.81 -14.45
C ARG A 280 -1.30 -2.37 -13.20
N VAL A 281 -0.93 -1.87 -12.03
CA VAL A 281 -1.56 -2.28 -10.76
C VAL A 281 -3.02 -1.83 -10.70
N TYR A 282 -3.32 -0.61 -11.17
CA TYR A 282 -4.70 -0.17 -11.27
C TYR A 282 -5.56 -1.09 -12.14
N ALA A 283 -5.07 -1.53 -13.30
CA ALA A 283 -5.79 -2.46 -14.16
C ALA A 283 -6.12 -3.77 -13.44
N LEU A 284 -5.18 -4.31 -12.66
CA LEU A 284 -5.42 -5.49 -11.82
C LEU A 284 -6.48 -5.23 -10.74
N VAL A 285 -6.39 -4.11 -10.03
CA VAL A 285 -7.42 -3.72 -9.03
C VAL A 285 -8.79 -3.62 -9.69
N TYR A 286 -8.87 -3.00 -10.87
CA TYR A 286 -10.12 -2.89 -11.63
C TYR A 286 -10.67 -4.26 -12.01
N GLN A 287 -9.83 -5.18 -12.49
CA GLN A 287 -10.22 -6.55 -12.82
C GLN A 287 -10.77 -7.28 -11.58
N CYS A 288 -10.09 -7.18 -10.44
CA CYS A 288 -10.55 -7.75 -9.18
C CYS A 288 -11.94 -7.21 -8.79
N LEU A 289 -12.18 -5.91 -8.97
CA LEU A 289 -13.47 -5.27 -8.68
C LEU A 289 -14.60 -5.71 -9.62
N LYS A 290 -14.28 -6.11 -10.85
CA LYS A 290 -15.26 -6.58 -11.85
C LYS A 290 -15.52 -8.08 -11.79
N LYS A 291 -14.69 -8.85 -11.08
CA LYS A 291 -14.91 -10.29 -10.87
C LYS A 291 -16.23 -10.49 -10.11
N SER A 292 -17.14 -11.28 -10.70
CA SER A 292 -18.44 -11.61 -10.11
C SER A 292 -18.30 -12.60 -8.97
#